data_AF-A0A081GL59-F1
#
_entry.id   AF-A0A081GL59-F1
#
_cell.length_a   1.000
_cell.length_b   1.000
_cell.length_c   1.000
_cell.angle_alpha   90.00
_cell.angle_beta   90.00
_cell.angle_gamma   90.00
#
_symmetry.space_group_name_H-M   'P 1'
#
loop_
_entity.id
_entity.type
_entity.pdbx_description
1 polymer ?
#
loop_
_entity_poly.entity_id
_entity_poly.type
_entity_poly.pdbx_seq_one_letter_code
_entity_poly.pdbx_strand_id
1 'polypeptide(L)'
;MATRAVFSFTGFPGTPEHHSYLHHDGYPNGAAWRFATALREDPEPASFLAAFLSTQHQAEPLACPEQAADAEYRYRVELLPGTDPQLAVQCWRRLPGGDIWIPRCGPMPLAAFIQRFLPGDQL
;
A
#
# COMPACT_ATOMS: atom_id res chain seq x y z
N MET A 1 -12.41 -14.08 0.89
CA MET A 1 -12.20 -13.97 2.35
C MET A 1 -11.92 -12.52 2.67
N ALA A 2 -12.55 -11.95 3.71
CA ALA A 2 -12.32 -10.57 4.11
C ALA A 2 -10.96 -10.45 4.80
N THR A 3 -9.90 -10.33 4.01
CA THR A 3 -8.56 -10.06 4.53
C THR A 3 -8.33 -8.57 4.61
N ARG A 4 -7.97 -8.10 5.80
CA ARG A 4 -7.93 -6.69 6.14
C ARG A 4 -6.51 -6.15 6.04
N ALA A 5 -6.37 -4.95 5.51
CA ALA A 5 -5.07 -4.31 5.37
C ALA A 5 -5.10 -2.83 5.72
N VAL A 6 -3.98 -2.37 6.27
CA VAL A 6 -3.67 -0.95 6.39
C VAL A 6 -2.62 -0.58 5.35
N PHE A 7 -2.84 0.55 4.70
CA PHE A 7 -1.90 1.17 3.76
C PHE A 7 -1.45 2.51 4.36
N SER A 8 -0.16 2.66 4.59
CA SER A 8 0.45 3.89 5.08
C SER A 8 1.26 4.53 3.95
N PHE A 9 1.12 5.84 3.76
CA PHE A 9 1.77 6.59 2.70
C PHE A 9 2.59 7.72 3.30
N THR A 10 3.86 7.85 2.90
CA THR A 10 4.77 8.88 3.40
C THR A 10 5.56 9.54 2.28
N GLY A 11 5.92 10.81 2.45
CA GLY A 11 6.79 11.53 1.51
C GLY A 11 6.06 12.17 0.32
N PHE A 12 4.72 12.13 0.29
CA PHE A 12 3.93 12.71 -0.79
C PHE A 12 3.76 14.23 -0.63
N PRO A 13 3.75 15.02 -1.72
CA PRO A 13 3.57 16.46 -1.66
C PRO A 13 2.27 16.86 -0.92
N GLY A 14 2.38 17.79 0.02
CA GLY A 14 1.24 18.29 0.79
C GLY A 14 0.64 17.32 1.81
N THR A 15 1.12 16.07 1.90
CA THR A 15 0.61 15.05 2.81
C THR A 15 1.76 14.38 3.57
N PRO A 16 2.07 14.82 4.80
CA PRO A 16 3.18 14.27 5.58
C PRO A 16 3.07 12.76 5.78
N GLU A 17 1.87 12.30 6.14
CA GLU A 17 1.53 10.91 6.31
C GLU A 17 0.03 10.70 6.07
N HIS A 18 -0.34 9.58 5.45
CA HIS A 18 -1.73 9.16 5.29
C HIS A 18 -1.87 7.68 5.59
N HIS A 19 -2.96 7.30 6.26
CA HIS A 19 -3.29 5.90 6.54
C HIS A 19 -4.69 5.57 6.05
N SER A 20 -4.80 4.45 5.34
CA SER A 20 -6.05 3.94 4.82
C SER A 20 -6.28 2.51 5.30
N TYR A 21 -7.50 2.21 5.70
CA TYR A 21 -7.93 0.87 6.07
C TYR A 21 -8.87 0.28 5.01
N LEU A 22 -8.64 -0.97 4.64
CA LEU A 22 -9.45 -1.70 3.68
C LEU A 22 -9.85 -3.06 4.27
N HIS A 23 -11.15 -3.34 4.23
CA HIS A 23 -11.77 -4.53 4.82
C HIS A 23 -11.55 -5.82 4.00
N HIS A 24 -11.12 -5.69 2.74
CA HIS A 24 -11.06 -6.77 1.77
C HIS A 24 -9.77 -6.74 0.94
N ASP A 25 -9.37 -7.91 0.44
CA ASP A 25 -8.22 -8.11 -0.45
C ASP A 25 -6.90 -7.56 0.10
N GLY A 26 -6.71 -7.67 1.41
CA GLY A 26 -5.48 -7.27 2.09
C GLY A 26 -4.27 -8.16 1.81
N TYR A 27 -4.43 -9.29 1.11
CA TYR A 27 -3.30 -10.13 0.68
C TYR A 27 -2.39 -9.39 -0.31
N PRO A 28 -1.10 -9.80 -0.46
CA PRO A 28 -0.16 -9.11 -1.33
C PRO A 28 -0.59 -8.97 -2.79
N ASN A 29 -1.32 -9.96 -3.33
CA ASN A 29 -1.90 -9.88 -4.67
C ASN A 29 -2.99 -8.81 -4.80
N GLY A 30 -3.85 -8.67 -3.78
CA GLY A 30 -4.87 -7.63 -3.73
C GLY A 30 -4.25 -6.24 -3.57
N ALA A 31 -3.23 -6.11 -2.71
CA ALA A 31 -2.44 -4.88 -2.60
C ALA A 31 -1.76 -4.52 -3.93
N ALA A 32 -1.13 -5.49 -4.61
CA ALA A 32 -0.50 -5.28 -5.91
C ALA A 32 -1.50 -4.81 -6.97
N TRP A 33 -2.70 -5.40 -7.02
CA TRP A 33 -3.77 -4.96 -7.92
C TRP A 33 -4.21 -3.51 -7.64
N ARG A 34 -4.32 -3.11 -6.37
CA ARG A 34 -4.66 -1.71 -6.00
C ARG A 34 -3.56 -0.75 -6.42
N PHE A 35 -2.30 -1.11 -6.21
CA PHE A 35 -1.16 -0.29 -6.62
C PHE A 35 -1.07 -0.15 -8.14
N ALA A 36 -1.28 -1.24 -8.89
CA ALA A 36 -1.32 -1.19 -10.34
C ALA A 36 -2.48 -0.34 -10.85
N THR A 37 -3.65 -0.43 -10.22
CA THR A 37 -4.81 0.40 -10.56
C THR A 37 -4.51 1.89 -10.34
N ALA A 38 -3.87 2.26 -9.24
CA ALA A 38 -3.45 3.64 -9.00
C ALA A 38 -2.44 4.15 -10.03
N LEU A 39 -1.46 3.33 -10.43
CA LEU A 39 -0.48 3.70 -11.47
C LEU A 39 -1.10 3.85 -12.87
N ARG A 40 -2.19 3.12 -13.17
CA ARG A 40 -2.93 3.29 -14.43
C ARG A 40 -3.77 4.56 -14.44
N GLU A 41 -4.29 4.95 -13.29
CA GLU A 41 -5.02 6.21 -13.12
C GLU A 41 -4.08 7.40 -13.29
N ASP A 42 -2.91 7.36 -12.63
CA ASP A 42 -1.84 8.34 -12.83
C ASP A 42 -0.46 7.67 -12.64
N PRO A 43 0.37 7.60 -13.70
CA PRO A 43 1.70 6.98 -13.61
C PRO A 43 2.72 7.86 -12.87
N GLU A 44 2.41 9.14 -12.59
CA GLU A 44 3.32 10.06 -11.92
C GLU A 44 3.51 9.66 -10.44
N PRO A 45 4.76 9.34 -10.00
CA PRO A 45 5.02 8.92 -8.62
C PRO A 45 4.54 9.91 -7.56
N ALA A 46 4.67 11.21 -7.81
CA ALA A 46 4.22 12.25 -6.88
C ALA A 46 2.68 12.30 -6.71
N SER A 47 1.92 11.88 -7.72
CA SER A 47 0.46 11.83 -7.70
C SER A 47 -0.11 10.53 -7.14
N PHE A 48 0.72 9.51 -6.93
CA PHE A 48 0.28 8.15 -6.62
C PHE A 48 -0.67 8.05 -5.42
N LEU A 49 -0.45 8.83 -4.34
CA LEU A 49 -1.37 8.85 -3.21
C LEU A 49 -2.77 9.33 -3.62
N ALA A 50 -2.86 10.42 -4.39
CA ALA A 50 -4.14 10.94 -4.85
C ALA A 50 -4.85 9.92 -5.77
N ALA A 51 -4.11 9.28 -6.68
CA ALA A 51 -4.63 8.23 -7.56
C ALA A 51 -5.04 6.96 -6.79
N PHE A 52 -4.32 6.59 -5.73
CA PHE A 52 -4.72 5.50 -4.86
C PHE A 52 -6.05 5.84 -4.18
N LEU A 53 -6.17 7.01 -3.56
CA LEU A 53 -7.40 7.41 -2.86
C LEU A 53 -8.60 7.54 -3.81
N SER A 54 -8.40 8.03 -5.03
CA SER A 54 -9.48 8.14 -6.03
C SER A 54 -10.00 6.77 -6.48
N THR A 55 -9.14 5.76 -6.53
CA THR A 55 -9.50 4.40 -6.96
C THR A 55 -10.01 3.51 -5.82
N GLN A 56 -9.81 3.91 -4.55
CA GLN A 56 -10.19 3.13 -3.37
C GLN A 56 -11.37 3.75 -2.60
N HIS A 57 -12.56 3.81 -3.19
CA HIS A 57 -13.76 4.43 -2.56
C HIS A 57 -14.21 3.83 -1.22
N GLN A 58 -13.83 2.59 -0.92
CA GLN A 58 -14.14 1.90 0.33
C GLN A 58 -13.03 2.01 1.38
N ALA A 59 -11.97 2.76 1.09
CA ALA A 59 -10.89 3.00 2.04
C ALA A 59 -11.36 3.92 3.17
N GLU A 60 -11.18 3.49 4.41
CA GLU A 60 -11.47 4.30 5.58
C GLU A 60 -10.19 5.02 6.05
N PRO A 61 -10.22 6.35 6.26
CA PRO A 61 -9.06 7.07 6.75
C PRO A 61 -8.78 6.69 8.21
N LEU A 62 -7.50 6.51 8.54
CA LEU A 62 -7.03 6.31 9.91
C LEU A 62 -6.11 7.47 10.33
N ALA A 63 -6.14 7.79 11.62
CA ALA A 63 -5.18 8.71 12.24
C ALA A 63 -3.82 8.04 12.48
N CYS A 64 -3.81 6.73 12.74
CA CYS A 64 -2.60 5.93 12.86
C CYS A 64 -2.88 4.46 12.50
N PRO A 65 -1.86 3.67 12.08
CA PRO A 65 -2.06 2.30 11.62
C PRO A 65 -2.47 1.35 12.75
N GLU A 66 -2.28 1.73 14.02
CA GLU A 66 -2.68 0.96 15.21
C GLU A 66 -4.19 0.92 15.42
N GLN A 67 -4.96 1.86 14.84
CA GLN A 67 -6.42 1.87 14.97
C GLN A 67 -7.09 0.65 14.33
N ALA A 68 -6.49 0.08 13.27
CA ALA A 68 -6.95 -1.16 12.66
C ALA A 68 -6.35 -2.38 13.36
N ALA A 69 -6.79 -2.60 14.60
CA ALA A 69 -6.34 -3.71 15.46
C ALA A 69 -6.75 -5.09 14.93
N ASP A 70 -7.59 -5.18 13.90
CA ASP A 70 -8.02 -6.39 13.20
C ASP A 70 -7.33 -6.58 11.83
N ALA A 71 -6.42 -5.68 11.43
CA ALA A 71 -5.68 -5.84 10.19
C ALA A 71 -4.69 -7.02 10.24
N GLU A 72 -4.66 -7.79 9.17
CA GLU A 72 -3.76 -8.94 9.02
C GLU A 72 -2.51 -8.57 8.21
N TYR A 73 -2.61 -7.53 7.39
CA TYR A 73 -1.53 -7.00 6.58
C TYR A 73 -1.32 -5.50 6.80
N ARG A 74 -0.07 -5.08 6.69
CA ARG A 74 0.34 -3.68 6.62
C ARG A 74 1.19 -3.48 5.39
N TYR A 75 0.96 -2.39 4.68
CA TYR A 75 1.77 -1.92 3.58
C TYR A 75 2.19 -0.49 3.86
N ARG A 76 3.47 -0.20 3.74
CA ARG A 76 3.97 1.17 3.74
C ARG A 76 4.48 1.50 2.35
N VAL A 77 3.93 2.53 1.74
CA VAL A 77 4.37 3.07 0.46
C VAL A 77 5.05 4.42 0.72
N GLU A 78 6.25 4.57 0.20
CA GLU A 78 7.06 5.77 0.38
C GLU A 78 7.44 6.33 -0.98
N LEU A 79 7.24 7.64 -1.16
CA LEU A 79 7.82 8.39 -2.27
C LEU A 79 9.26 8.76 -1.91
N LEU A 80 10.22 8.17 -2.61
CA LEU A 80 11.63 8.47 -2.45
C LEU A 80 11.97 9.73 -3.26
N PRO A 81 12.52 10.79 -2.62
CA PRO A 81 12.89 12.01 -3.32
C PRO A 81 14.11 11.80 -4.21
N GLY A 82 14.15 12.47 -5.36
CA GLY A 82 15.27 12.39 -6.30
C GLY A 82 14.98 13.17 -7.58
N THR A 83 15.95 13.17 -8.50
CA THR A 83 15.77 13.71 -9.86
C THR A 83 14.74 12.90 -10.65
N ASP A 84 14.60 11.62 -10.31
CA ASP A 84 13.57 10.70 -10.79
C ASP A 84 12.92 10.06 -9.55
N PRO A 85 11.80 10.62 -9.04
CA PRO A 85 11.14 10.11 -7.84
C PRO A 85 10.66 8.68 -8.01
N GLN A 86 10.82 7.83 -6.99
CA GLN A 86 10.44 6.43 -7.07
C GLN A 86 9.57 6.00 -5.91
N LEU A 87 8.69 5.03 -6.14
CA LEU A 87 7.85 4.46 -5.10
C LEU A 87 8.50 3.19 -4.53
N ALA A 88 8.65 3.14 -3.22
CA ALA A 88 9.09 1.96 -2.49
C ALA A 88 7.95 1.41 -1.63
N VAL A 89 7.88 0.10 -1.49
CA VAL A 89 6.89 -0.57 -0.64
C VAL A 89 7.55 -1.51 0.35
N GLN A 90 7.03 -1.51 1.57
CA GLN A 90 7.33 -2.46 2.64
C GLN A 90 6.04 -3.16 3.06
N CYS A 91 6.13 -4.43 3.44
CA CYS A 91 4.94 -5.18 3.83
C CYS A 91 5.18 -6.08 5.04
N TRP A 92 4.18 -6.14 5.91
CA TRP A 92 4.15 -6.98 7.10
C TRP A 92 2.87 -7.79 7.12
N ARG A 93 2.94 -8.93 7.80
CA ARG A 93 1.80 -9.76 8.13
C ARG A 93 1.76 -10.00 9.62
N ARG A 94 0.57 -9.97 10.18
CA ARG A 94 0.28 -10.45 11.53
C ARG A 94 -0.56 -11.71 11.44
N LEU A 95 -0.22 -12.71 12.25
CA LEU A 95 -1.02 -13.93 12.31
C LEU A 95 -2.28 -13.69 13.14
N PRO A 96 -3.41 -14.34 12.82
CA PRO A 96 -4.60 -14.28 13.66
C PRO A 96 -4.26 -14.67 15.11
N GLY A 97 -4.63 -13.82 16.06
CA GLY A 97 -4.37 -14.01 17.49
C GLY A 97 -2.93 -13.72 17.95
N GLY A 98 -2.06 -13.22 17.07
CA GLY A 98 -0.73 -12.72 17.45
C GLY A 98 -0.66 -11.19 17.45
N ASP A 99 0.20 -10.63 18.30
CA ASP A 99 0.41 -9.18 18.40
C ASP A 99 1.65 -8.68 17.64
N ILE A 100 2.37 -9.61 17.00
CA ILE A 100 3.66 -9.33 16.36
C ILE A 100 3.49 -9.16 14.85
N TRP A 101 4.01 -8.06 14.32
CA TRP A 101 4.14 -7.82 12.89
C TRP A 101 5.41 -8.48 12.35
N ILE A 102 5.22 -9.41 11.40
CA ILE A 102 6.32 -10.14 10.77
C ILE A 102 6.56 -9.52 9.38
N PRO A 103 7.78 -9.00 9.10
CA PRO A 103 8.13 -8.52 7.77
C PRO A 103 7.95 -9.62 6.70
N ARG A 104 7.32 -9.29 5.58
CA ARG A 104 7.11 -10.17 4.43
C ARG A 104 7.87 -9.70 3.19
N CYS A 105 8.08 -8.40 3.08
CA CYS A 105 8.97 -7.79 2.11
C CYS A 105 9.65 -6.58 2.75
N GLY A 106 10.95 -6.41 2.45
CA GLY A 106 11.67 -5.19 2.78
C GLY A 106 11.33 -4.07 1.79
N PRO A 107 11.87 -2.86 1.98
CA PRO A 107 11.71 -1.79 1.00
C PRO A 107 12.19 -2.29 -0.36
N MET A 108 11.25 -2.35 -1.30
CA MET A 108 11.51 -2.74 -2.67
C MET A 108 10.75 -1.81 -3.62
N PRO A 109 11.20 -1.65 -4.87
CA PRO A 109 10.46 -0.85 -5.85
C PRO A 109 9.02 -1.33 -5.99
N LEU A 110 8.07 -0.39 -6.04
CA LEU A 110 6.64 -0.71 -6.17
C LEU A 110 6.36 -1.55 -7.43
N ALA A 111 7.01 -1.23 -8.54
CA ALA A 111 6.92 -2.01 -9.78
C ALA A 111 7.36 -3.48 -9.59
N ALA A 112 8.45 -3.71 -8.85
CA ALA A 112 8.92 -5.06 -8.56
C ALA A 112 7.95 -5.82 -7.62
N PHE A 113 7.29 -5.12 -6.70
CA PHE A 113 6.25 -5.70 -5.86
C PHE A 113 5.03 -6.12 -6.71
N ILE A 114 4.58 -5.26 -7.62
CA ILE A 114 3.45 -5.55 -8.52
C ILE A 114 3.78 -6.76 -9.40
N GLN A 115 4.92 -6.76 -10.07
CA GLN A 115 5.34 -7.89 -10.92
C GLN A 115 5.40 -9.22 -10.15
N ARG A 116 5.83 -9.18 -8.88
CA ARG A 116 5.94 -10.37 -8.04
C ARG A 116 4.57 -10.96 -7.65
N PHE A 117 3.61 -10.11 -7.33
CA PHE A 117 2.33 -10.53 -6.74
C PHE A 117 1.13 -10.44 -7.70
N LEU A 118 1.33 -9.85 -8.86
CA LEU A 118 0.38 -9.78 -9.97
C LEU A 118 1.14 -10.02 -11.30
N PRO A 119 1.66 -11.24 -11.52
CA PRO A 119 2.42 -11.55 -12.72
C PRO A 119 1.54 -11.45 -13.98
N GLY A 120 2.08 -10.84 -15.04
CA GLY A 120 1.37 -10.62 -16.31
C GLY A 120 0.63 -9.29 -16.41
N ASP A 121 0.61 -8.50 -15.33
CA ASP A 121 0.14 -7.13 -15.36
C ASP A 121 1.15 -6.25 -16.13
N GLN A 122 0.71 -5.67 -17.25
CA GLN A 122 1.47 -4.64 -17.95
C GLN A 122 1.12 -3.30 -17.29
N LEU A 123 2.07 -2.78 -16.52
CA LEU A 123 2.11 -1.39 -16.06
C LEU A 123 2.62 -0.50 -17.19
#